data_AF-D8S1T3-F1
#
_entry.id   AF-D8S1T3-F1
#
_cell.length_a   1.000
_cell.length_b   1.000
_cell.length_c   1.000
_cell.angle_alpha   90.00
_cell.angle_beta   90.00
_cell.angle_gamma   90.00
#
_symmetry.space_group_name_H-M   'P 1'
#
loop_
_entity.id
_entity.type
_entity.pdbx_description
1 polymer ?
#
loop_
_entity_poly.entity_id
_entity_poly.type
_entity_poly.pdbx_seq_one_letter_code
_entity_poly.pdbx_strand_id
1 'polypeptide(L)'
;NGLLLAPNAGAGLVLLDPNGLLAPNAGELLAPNAGVLVAPNAGVLVAPNAEVLLAPNAGVLLAPNAGVLLAPNAGVLLAPNAGALVAPKAGELLAPNAGELPAPNAGELVAP
;
A
#
# COMPACT_ATOMS: atom_id res chain seq x y z
N ASN A 1 -6.75 -4.25 -25.27
CA ASN A 1 -5.65 -3.70 -24.44
C ASN A 1 -6.25 -2.82 -23.35
N GLY A 2 -6.63 -3.23 -22.16
CA GLY A 2 -6.70 -4.50 -21.45
C GLY A 2 -7.42 -4.12 -20.15
N LEU A 3 -8.75 -4.17 -20.17
CA LEU A 3 -9.60 -3.80 -19.03
C LEU A 3 -9.72 -5.04 -18.14
N LEU A 4 -8.97 -5.12 -17.05
CA LEU A 4 -9.11 -6.22 -16.09
C LEU A 4 -10.25 -5.88 -15.12
N LEU A 5 -11.44 -6.43 -15.40
CA LEU A 5 -12.57 -6.44 -14.47
C LEU A 5 -12.32 -7.51 -13.41
N ALA A 6 -11.88 -7.11 -12.21
CA ALA A 6 -11.93 -7.97 -11.04
C ALA A 6 -13.38 -7.99 -10.48
N PRO A 7 -13.93 -9.16 -10.10
CA PRO A 7 -15.31 -9.27 -9.64
C PRO A 7 -15.39 -8.94 -8.15
N ASN A 8 -15.40 -7.66 -7.79
CA ASN A 8 -16.17 -7.20 -6.64
C ASN A 8 -16.40 -5.68 -6.66
N ALA A 9 -17.66 -5.32 -6.39
CA ALA A 9 -18.30 -4.01 -6.37
C ALA A 9 -17.39 -2.75 -6.40
N GLY A 10 -17.32 -2.09 -7.56
CA GLY A 10 -17.37 -0.61 -7.62
C GLY A 10 -16.14 0.17 -8.07
N ALA A 11 -14.95 -0.43 -8.21
CA ALA A 11 -13.73 0.33 -8.53
C ALA A 11 -13.01 -0.26 -9.75
N GLY A 12 -13.20 0.34 -10.91
CA GLY A 12 -12.46 -0.07 -12.11
C GLY A 12 -10.96 0.15 -11.94
N LEU A 13 -10.16 -0.89 -12.13
CA LEU A 13 -8.70 -0.77 -12.15
C LEU A 13 -8.24 -0.28 -13.53
N VAL A 14 -7.31 0.68 -13.54
CA VAL A 14 -6.68 1.22 -14.74
C VAL A 14 -5.22 0.78 -14.78
N LEU A 15 -4.78 0.20 -15.90
CA LEU A 15 -3.37 -0.06 -16.14
C LEU A 15 -2.70 1.25 -16.59
N LEU A 16 -1.69 1.72 -15.87
CA LEU A 16 -0.85 2.86 -16.25
C LEU A 16 0.22 2.44 -17.26
N ASP A 17 0.84 1.30 -17.01
CA ASP A 17 1.87 0.65 -17.82
C ASP A 17 1.84 -0.88 -17.55
N PRO A 18 2.62 -1.73 -18.23
CA PRO A 18 2.61 -3.19 -18.01
C PRO A 18 2.86 -3.62 -16.56
N ASN A 19 3.46 -2.76 -15.73
CA ASN A 19 3.79 -2.98 -14.33
C ASN A 19 2.97 -2.06 -13.38
N GLY A 20 2.11 -1.18 -13.89
CA GLY A 20 1.50 -0.09 -13.14
C GLY A 20 -0.03 -0.20 -13.04
N LEU A 21 -0.58 -0.12 -11.84
CA LEU A 21 -2.01 -0.21 -11.55
C LEU A 21 -2.51 1.02 -10.77
N LEU A 22 -3.65 1.56 -11.21
CA LEU A 22 -4.38 2.64 -10.57
C LEU A 22 -5.79 2.19 -10.18
N ALA A 23 -6.12 2.31 -8.90
CA ALA A 23 -7.47 2.08 -8.39
C ALA A 23 -8.09 3.42 -7.97
N PRO A 24 -9.28 3.80 -8.45
CA PRO A 24 -9.87 5.11 -8.18
C PRO A 24 -10.44 5.24 -6.76
N ASN A 25 -10.99 4.16 -6.17
CA ASN A 25 -11.63 4.14 -4.85
C ASN A 25 -11.62 2.70 -4.30
N ALA A 26 -10.60 2.22 -3.60
CA ALA A 26 -10.51 0.80 -3.27
C ALA A 26 -11.22 0.40 -1.96
N GLY A 27 -12.05 -0.64 -2.04
CA GLY A 27 -12.46 -1.49 -0.91
C GLY A 27 -11.35 -2.49 -0.57
N GLU A 28 -11.60 -3.79 -0.76
CA GLU A 28 -10.55 -4.84 -0.75
C GLU A 28 -9.87 -4.94 -2.11
N LEU A 29 -8.55 -4.75 -2.16
CA LEU A 29 -7.73 -4.88 -3.38
C LEU A 29 -6.52 -5.79 -3.12
N LEU A 30 -6.32 -6.75 -4.02
CA LEU A 30 -5.17 -7.67 -3.99
C LEU A 30 -4.40 -7.59 -5.31
N ALA A 31 -3.12 -7.22 -5.23
CA ALA A 31 -2.21 -7.09 -6.36
C ALA A 31 -0.91 -7.85 -6.06
N PRO A 32 -0.76 -9.12 -6.50
CA PRO A 32 0.36 -9.98 -6.10
C PRO A 32 1.73 -9.41 -6.46
N ASN A 33 1.83 -8.81 -7.64
CA ASN A 33 3.03 -8.16 -8.16
C ASN A 33 2.61 -6.88 -8.89
N ALA A 34 3.19 -5.77 -8.51
CA ALA A 34 3.08 -4.50 -9.23
C ALA A 34 4.45 -3.82 -9.22
N GLY A 35 4.83 -3.16 -10.31
CA GLY A 35 5.86 -2.12 -10.25
C GLY A 35 5.31 -0.97 -9.41
N VAL A 36 4.24 -0.34 -9.89
CA VAL A 36 3.60 0.80 -9.20
C VAL A 36 2.14 0.50 -8.92
N LEU A 37 1.71 0.66 -7.67
CA LEU A 37 0.30 0.58 -7.29
C LEU A 37 -0.15 1.85 -6.57
N VAL A 38 -1.22 2.47 -7.07
CA VAL A 38 -1.78 3.70 -6.51
C VAL A 38 -3.26 3.51 -6.17
N ALA A 39 -3.63 3.78 -4.92
CA ALA A 39 -5.00 3.71 -4.42
C ALA A 39 -5.29 4.92 -3.50
N PRO A 40 -5.96 5.99 -3.99
CA PRO A 40 -6.18 7.24 -3.25
C PRO A 40 -6.98 7.06 -1.95
N ASN A 41 -7.97 6.18 -1.99
CA ASN A 41 -8.82 5.79 -0.87
C ASN A 41 -8.84 4.26 -0.83
N ALA A 42 -8.48 3.65 0.30
CA ALA A 42 -8.38 2.20 0.45
C ALA A 42 -9.05 1.73 1.75
N GLY A 43 -9.84 0.65 1.67
CA GLY A 43 -10.29 -0.13 2.82
C GLY A 43 -9.21 -1.11 3.27
N VAL A 44 -8.95 -2.12 2.44
CA VAL A 44 -7.91 -3.13 2.66
C VAL A 44 -7.11 -3.28 1.37
N LEU A 45 -5.79 -3.11 1.43
CA LEU A 45 -4.91 -3.24 0.29
C LEU A 45 -3.81 -4.26 0.60
N VAL A 46 -3.66 -5.25 -0.28
CA VAL A 46 -2.65 -6.31 -0.17
C VAL A 46 -1.79 -6.31 -1.43
N ALA A 47 -0.51 -6.00 -1.26
CA ALA A 47 0.49 -5.99 -2.32
C ALA A 47 1.78 -6.72 -1.85
N PRO A 48 1.85 -8.05 -2.01
CA PRO A 48 2.99 -8.87 -1.58
C PRO A 48 4.34 -8.38 -2.09
N ASN A 49 4.40 -8.00 -3.37
CA ASN A 49 5.59 -7.44 -4.00
C ASN A 49 5.22 -6.17 -4.78
N ALA A 50 5.73 -5.04 -4.33
CA ALA A 50 5.61 -3.77 -5.02
C ALA A 50 6.95 -3.04 -5.08
N GLU A 51 7.31 -2.43 -6.21
CA GLU A 51 8.42 -1.47 -6.20
C GLU A 51 7.97 -0.18 -5.51
N VAL A 52 6.76 0.31 -5.84
CA VAL A 52 6.16 1.51 -5.28
C VAL A 52 4.70 1.27 -4.95
N LEU A 53 4.33 1.58 -3.70
CA LEU A 53 2.96 1.54 -3.22
C LEU A 53 2.54 2.88 -2.62
N LEU A 54 1.46 3.45 -3.15
CA LEU A 54 0.91 4.74 -2.77
C LEU A 54 -0.54 4.60 -2.31
N ALA A 55 -0.78 4.80 -1.02
CA ALA A 55 -2.11 4.75 -0.42
C ALA A 55 -2.33 5.93 0.55
N PRO A 56 -2.73 7.12 0.06
CA PRO A 56 -2.93 8.33 0.86
C PRO A 56 -3.86 8.16 2.05
N ASN A 57 -4.96 7.42 1.87
CA ASN A 57 -5.95 7.13 2.89
C ASN A 57 -6.21 5.63 2.89
N ALA A 58 -5.77 4.90 3.91
CA ALA A 58 -5.92 3.46 4.01
C ALA A 58 -6.52 3.03 5.37
N GLY A 59 -7.37 2.01 5.34
CA GLY A 59 -7.73 1.25 6.54
C GLY A 59 -6.61 0.30 6.93
N VAL A 60 -6.42 -0.76 6.13
CA VAL A 60 -5.37 -1.78 6.32
C VAL A 60 -4.50 -1.87 5.08
N LEU A 61 -3.19 -1.84 5.26
CA LEU A 61 -2.21 -1.99 4.19
C LEU A 61 -1.20 -3.09 4.54
N LEU A 62 -1.09 -4.07 3.64
CA LEU A 62 -0.20 -5.22 3.75
C LEU A 62 0.75 -5.23 2.55
N ALA A 63 2.03 -4.96 2.82
CA ALA A 63 3.10 -4.95 1.81
C ALA A 63 4.37 -5.65 2.33
N PRO A 64 4.39 -7.00 2.34
CA PRO A 64 5.53 -7.83 2.72
C PRO A 64 6.88 -7.37 2.16
N ASN A 65 6.94 -7.09 0.85
CA ASN A 65 8.12 -6.61 0.16
C ASN A 65 7.77 -5.37 -0.66
N ALA A 66 8.26 -4.22 -0.20
CA ALA A 66 8.10 -2.95 -0.88
C ALA A 66 9.45 -2.27 -1.12
N GLY A 67 9.67 -1.71 -2.30
CA GLY A 67 10.76 -0.76 -2.49
C GLY A 67 10.46 0.52 -1.71
N VAL A 68 9.34 1.16 -2.06
CA VAL A 68 8.83 2.39 -1.45
C VAL A 68 7.37 2.22 -1.07
N LEU A 69 7.03 2.56 0.16
CA LEU A 69 5.67 2.53 0.69
C LEU A 69 5.33 3.91 1.27
N LEU A 70 4.28 4.52 0.71
CA LEU A 70 3.79 5.84 1.09
C LEU A 70 2.33 5.72 1.56
N ALA A 71 2.13 5.84 2.87
CA ALA A 71 0.82 5.77 3.51
C ALA A 71 0.63 6.90 4.54
N PRO A 72 0.38 8.15 4.07
CA PRO A 72 0.14 9.33 4.91
C PRO A 72 -0.83 9.15 6.07
N ASN A 73 -1.98 8.52 5.79
CA ASN A 73 -3.02 8.23 6.77
C ASN A 73 -3.38 6.75 6.67
N ALA A 74 -2.97 5.95 7.66
CA ALA A 74 -3.26 4.53 7.74
C ALA A 74 -3.89 4.16 9.10
N GLY A 75 -4.81 3.20 9.10
CA GLY A 75 -5.20 2.50 10.33
C GLY A 75 -4.10 1.53 10.76
N VAL A 76 -3.88 0.49 9.95
CA VAL A 76 -2.88 -0.56 10.17
C VAL A 76 -1.97 -0.67 8.96
N LEU A 77 -0.66 -0.68 9.19
CA LEU A 77 0.36 -0.82 8.17
C LEU A 77 1.33 -1.96 8.55
N LEU A 78 1.39 -2.97 7.69
CA LEU A 78 2.29 -4.11 7.81
C LEU A 78 3.26 -4.15 6.63
N ALA A 79 4.53 -3.85 6.88
CA ALA A 79 5.58 -3.82 5.88
C ALA A 79 6.91 -4.41 6.40
N PRO A 80 6.99 -5.76 6.53
CA PRO A 80 8.18 -6.48 6.96
C PRO A 80 9.50 -6.04 6.32
N ASN A 81 9.52 -5.93 4.98
CA ASN A 81 10.71 -5.62 4.21
C ASN A 81 10.41 -4.41 3.30
N ALA A 82 10.73 -3.22 3.78
CA ALA A 82 10.57 -1.98 3.02
C ALA A 82 11.93 -1.31 2.79
N GLY A 83 12.21 -0.87 1.57
CA GLY A 83 13.36 0.02 1.34
C GLY A 83 13.15 1.37 2.04
N ALA A 84 12.02 2.00 1.74
CA ALA A 84 11.56 3.22 2.39
C ALA A 84 10.07 3.12 2.76
N LEU A 85 9.71 3.55 3.96
CA LEU A 85 8.34 3.53 4.47
C LEU A 85 8.03 4.88 5.12
N VAL A 86 7.08 5.61 4.54
CA VAL A 86 6.63 6.91 5.04
C VAL A 86 5.18 6.80 5.52
N ALA A 87 4.98 6.94 6.83
CA ALA A 87 3.67 6.86 7.47
C ALA A 87 3.50 7.90 8.61
N PRO A 88 3.32 9.19 8.26
CA PRO A 88 3.12 10.28 9.21
C PRO A 88 2.03 10.08 10.27
N LYS A 89 0.92 9.43 9.90
CA LYS A 89 -0.24 9.19 10.78
C LYS A 89 -0.71 7.75 10.60
N ALA A 90 -0.21 6.87 11.45
CA ALA A 90 -0.61 5.47 11.52
C ALA A 90 -1.23 5.15 12.88
N GLY A 91 -2.23 4.28 12.94
CA GLY A 91 -2.64 3.66 14.19
C GLY A 91 -1.57 2.67 14.64
N GLU A 92 -1.42 1.60 13.87
CA GLU A 92 -0.44 0.54 14.08
C GLU A 92 0.52 0.44 12.89
N LEU A 93 1.83 0.34 13.18
CA LEU A 93 2.87 0.19 12.18
C LEU A 93 3.85 -0.92 12.57
N LEU A 94 3.96 -1.92 11.70
CA LEU A 94 4.88 -3.05 11.86
C LEU A 94 5.87 -3.09 10.69
N ALA A 95 7.13 -2.74 10.96
CA ALA A 95 8.18 -2.60 9.94
C ALA A 95 9.57 -3.03 10.45
N PRO A 96 9.78 -4.34 10.71
CA PRO A 96 11.02 -4.87 11.29
C PRO A 96 12.29 -4.67 10.44
N ASN A 97 12.20 -4.59 9.11
CA ASN A 97 13.36 -4.45 8.24
C ASN A 97 13.21 -3.25 7.27
N ALA A 98 12.75 -2.11 7.77
CA ALA A 98 12.70 -0.88 6.98
C ALA A 98 14.10 -0.22 6.87
N GLY A 99 14.51 0.15 5.66
CA GLY A 99 15.73 0.94 5.45
C GLY A 99 15.58 2.38 5.96
N GLU A 100 14.50 3.04 5.57
CA GLU A 100 14.10 4.37 6.06
C GLU A 100 12.66 4.35 6.58
N LEU A 101 12.42 4.90 7.78
CA LEU A 101 11.11 4.87 8.44
C LEU A 101 10.69 6.21 9.09
N PRO A 102 10.12 7.17 8.32
CA PRO A 102 9.47 8.34 8.91
C PRO A 102 8.04 8.04 9.44
N ALA A 103 7.88 7.96 10.76
CA ALA A 103 6.59 7.69 11.44
C ALA A 103 6.34 8.57 12.69
N PRO A 104 6.26 9.91 12.56
CA PRO A 104 6.18 10.85 13.69
C PRO A 104 4.96 10.73 14.61
N ASN A 105 3.81 10.24 14.12
CA ASN A 105 2.57 10.16 14.92
C ASN A 105 1.94 8.76 14.87
N ALA A 106 2.76 7.71 14.93
CA ALA A 106 2.25 6.35 15.08
C ALA A 106 1.72 6.11 16.51
N GLY A 107 0.59 5.42 16.65
CA GLY A 107 0.10 4.98 17.96
C GLY A 107 0.96 3.84 18.51
N GLU A 108 1.15 2.80 17.72
CA GLU A 108 2.06 1.69 17.98
C GLU A 108 3.05 1.53 16.83
N LEU A 109 4.34 1.52 17.16
CA LEU A 109 5.44 1.38 16.21
C LEU A 109 6.33 0.22 16.64
N VAL A 110 6.37 -0.83 15.83
CA VAL A 110 7.35 -1.92 15.98
C VAL A 110 8.34 -1.82 14.84
N ALA A 111 9.47 -1.21 15.16
CA ALA A 111 10.66 -1.08 14.34
C ALA A 111 11.85 -1.68 15.11
N PRO A 112 12.93 -2.09 14.43
CA PRO A 112 14.14 -2.60 15.09
C PRO A 112 14.81 -1.54 15.98
#